data_AF-A0A1Y2BME4-F1
#
_entry.id   AF-A0A1Y2BME4-F1
#
_cell.length_a   1.000
_cell.length_b   1.000
_cell.length_c   1.000
_cell.angle_alpha   90.00
_cell.angle_beta   90.00
_cell.angle_gamma   90.00
#
_symmetry.space_group_name_H-M   'P 1'
#
loop_
_entity.id
_entity.type
_entity.pdbx_description
1 polymer ?
#
loop_
_entity_poly.entity_id
_entity_poly.type
_entity_poly.pdbx_seq_one_letter_code
_entity_poly.pdbx_strand_id
1 'polypeptide(L)'
;MHVYKLSDGVIEKYSRRLDVINRGFGGYNSEWARPLFDKIFARKEDAAKVPVVRLVTIWFGTNDSVLPVKEQHVPLERFIDNINYFLTSLTSHDSPYAVADTPVSIILITPGPPLHSQMGYSQMAEPKPHFRTIERTGQFRDAVLQIGNDWKLKEKEQNLDPRGRGWKVETIDLWAALEKAGGGLGEGLAPFM
;
A
#
# COMPACT_ATOMS: atom_id res chain seq x y z
N MET A 1 16.10 8.20 20.01
CA MET A 1 14.83 7.99 19.27
C MET A 1 15.14 7.06 18.11
N HIS A 2 14.81 5.78 18.22
CA HIS A 2 15.08 4.80 17.17
C HIS A 2 13.93 4.84 16.17
N VAL A 3 14.17 5.39 14.98
CA VAL A 3 13.23 5.29 13.86
C VAL A 3 13.39 3.89 13.27
N TYR A 4 12.51 2.96 13.66
CA TYR A 4 12.44 1.66 13.01
C TYR A 4 11.72 1.82 11.68
N LYS A 5 12.44 1.69 10.57
CA LYS A 5 11.79 1.60 9.26
C LYS A 5 11.03 0.28 9.22
N LEU A 6 9.81 0.28 8.67
CA LEU A 6 9.02 -0.95 8.49
C LEU A 6 9.87 -2.06 7.82
N SER A 7 10.72 -1.68 6.86
CA SER A 7 11.65 -2.60 6.20
C SER A 7 12.55 -3.34 7.19
N ASP A 8 13.07 -2.67 8.21
CA ASP A 8 14.09 -3.22 9.10
C ASP A 8 13.46 -4.27 10.03
N GLY A 9 12.28 -3.98 10.57
CA GLY A 9 11.52 -4.94 11.38
C GLY A 9 11.04 -6.16 10.58
N VAL A 10 10.69 -5.97 9.30
CA VAL A 10 10.33 -7.09 8.41
C VAL A 10 11.58 -7.92 8.06
N ILE A 11 12.70 -7.28 7.73
CA ILE A 11 14.00 -7.96 7.48
C ILE A 11 14.38 -8.84 8.67
N GLU A 12 14.30 -8.31 9.89
CA GLU A 12 14.64 -9.06 11.10
C GLU A 12 13.75 -10.29 11.26
N LYS A 13 12.41 -10.14 11.13
CA LYS A 13 11.46 -11.26 11.28
C LYS A 13 11.59 -12.33 10.21
N TYR A 14 11.99 -11.94 9.00
CA TYR A 14 12.16 -12.86 7.86
C TYR A 14 13.61 -13.26 7.61
N SER A 15 14.52 -12.92 8.53
CA SER A 15 15.94 -13.28 8.45
C SER A 15 16.11 -14.77 8.16
N ARG A 16 16.88 -15.06 7.09
CA ARG A 16 17.17 -16.41 6.59
C ARG A 16 15.95 -17.18 6.02
N ARG A 17 14.81 -16.52 5.81
CA ARG A 17 13.60 -17.12 5.23
C ARG A 17 13.19 -16.46 3.91
N LEU A 18 13.27 -15.13 3.83
CA LEU A 18 12.96 -14.36 2.62
C LEU A 18 13.92 -13.17 2.49
N ASP A 19 14.27 -12.86 1.25
CA ASP A 19 14.85 -11.56 0.92
C ASP A 19 13.76 -10.49 0.92
N VAL A 20 13.99 -9.39 1.62
CA VAL A 20 13.04 -8.27 1.73
C VAL A 20 13.60 -7.11 0.91
N ILE A 21 12.91 -6.75 -0.16
CA ILE A 21 13.33 -5.69 -1.08
C ILE A 21 12.41 -4.49 -0.91
N ASN A 22 12.96 -3.34 -0.56
CA ASN A 22 12.20 -2.11 -0.45
C ASN A 22 11.92 -1.52 -1.84
N ARG A 23 10.64 -1.37 -2.19
CA ARG A 23 10.15 -0.71 -3.41
C ARG A 23 9.27 0.52 -3.10
N GLY A 24 9.47 1.12 -1.92
CA GLY A 24 8.86 2.38 -1.51
C GLY A 24 9.65 3.57 -2.04
N PHE A 25 8.96 4.47 -2.73
CA PHE A 25 9.54 5.68 -3.29
C PHE A 25 8.91 6.89 -2.60
N GLY A 26 9.74 7.72 -1.96
CA GLY A 26 9.27 8.91 -1.24
C GLY A 26 8.48 9.84 -2.16
N GLY A 27 7.28 10.24 -1.73
CA GLY A 27 6.41 11.16 -2.48
C GLY A 27 5.59 10.53 -3.61
N TYR A 28 5.75 9.23 -3.91
CA TYR A 28 4.99 8.57 -4.98
C TYR A 28 3.52 8.35 -4.58
N ASN A 29 2.63 8.56 -5.54
CA ASN A 29 1.23 8.15 -5.49
C ASN A 29 1.04 6.82 -6.26
N SER A 30 -0.17 6.26 -6.22
CA SER A 30 -0.52 5.03 -6.93
C SER A 30 -0.41 5.16 -8.45
N GLU A 31 -0.68 6.33 -9.02
CA GLU A 31 -0.64 6.54 -10.47
C GLU A 31 0.78 6.36 -11.01
N TRP A 32 1.74 7.01 -10.35
CA TRP A 32 3.15 6.97 -10.74
C TRP A 32 3.77 5.58 -10.54
N ALA A 33 3.18 4.74 -9.68
CA ALA A 33 3.66 3.40 -9.43
C ALA A 33 3.27 2.39 -10.52
N ARG A 34 2.21 2.64 -11.31
CA ARG A 34 1.79 1.74 -12.40
C ARG A 34 2.91 1.38 -13.39
N PRO A 35 3.64 2.34 -14.00
CA PRO A 35 4.72 2.01 -14.93
C PRO A 35 5.92 1.31 -14.25
N LEU A 36 6.01 1.32 -12.91
CA LEU A 36 7.10 0.65 -12.21
C LEU A 36 6.94 -0.87 -12.15
N PHE A 37 5.74 -1.41 -12.42
CA PHE A 37 5.52 -2.87 -12.42
C PHE A 37 6.50 -3.59 -13.34
N ASP A 38 6.79 -3.03 -14.52
CA ASP A 38 7.76 -3.56 -15.48
C ASP A 38 9.21 -3.54 -15.01
N LYS A 39 9.51 -2.74 -13.98
CA LYS A 39 10.84 -2.64 -13.37
C LYS A 39 10.95 -3.45 -12.09
N ILE A 40 9.82 -3.76 -11.45
CA ILE A 40 9.76 -4.45 -10.16
C ILE A 40 9.57 -5.96 -10.35
N PHE A 41 8.65 -6.36 -11.24
CA PHE A 41 8.26 -7.76 -11.43
C PHE A 41 8.76 -8.28 -12.78
N ALA A 42 9.36 -9.47 -12.75
CA ALA A 42 9.80 -10.14 -13.97
C ALA A 42 8.60 -10.56 -14.83
N ARG A 43 8.80 -10.54 -16.14
CA ARG A 43 7.87 -11.13 -17.11
C ARG A 43 7.94 -12.67 -17.04
N LYS A 44 6.87 -13.35 -17.44
CA LYS A 44 6.76 -14.82 -17.39
C LYS A 44 7.89 -15.55 -18.12
N GLU A 45 8.34 -15.02 -19.25
CA GLU A 45 9.48 -15.53 -20.02
C GLU A 45 10.81 -15.55 -19.27
N ASP A 46 10.96 -14.70 -18.25
CA ASP A 46 12.17 -14.61 -17.41
C ASP A 46 12.02 -15.29 -16.04
N ALA A 47 10.87 -15.94 -15.77
CA ALA A 47 10.56 -16.50 -14.45
C ALA A 47 11.63 -17.46 -13.92
N ALA A 48 12.28 -18.24 -14.78
CA ALA A 48 13.34 -19.19 -14.40
C ALA A 48 14.65 -18.53 -13.95
N LYS A 49 14.84 -17.23 -14.21
CA LYS A 49 16.08 -16.48 -13.96
C LYS A 49 16.02 -15.61 -12.71
N VAL A 50 14.85 -15.51 -12.06
CA VAL A 50 14.63 -14.61 -10.93
C VAL A 50 14.07 -15.35 -9.71
N PRO A 51 14.29 -14.83 -8.49
CA PRO A 51 13.65 -15.36 -7.30
C PRO A 51 12.13 -15.25 -7.38
N VAL A 52 11.44 -16.21 -6.77
CA VAL A 52 9.97 -16.19 -6.73
C VAL A 52 9.47 -15.26 -5.63
N VAL A 53 8.58 -14.33 -5.99
CA VAL A 53 7.93 -13.43 -5.03
C VAL A 53 6.88 -14.20 -4.23
N ARG A 54 7.02 -14.19 -2.89
CA ARG A 54 6.11 -14.90 -1.96
C ARG A 54 5.16 -13.97 -1.21
N LEU A 55 5.54 -12.71 -1.06
CA LEU A 55 4.80 -11.70 -0.31
C LEU A 55 4.95 -10.34 -0.97
N VAL A 56 3.85 -9.63 -1.16
CA VAL A 56 3.83 -8.24 -1.64
C VAL A 56 3.04 -7.40 -0.64
N THR A 57 3.58 -6.26 -0.24
CA THR A 57 2.83 -5.25 0.51
C THR A 57 2.51 -4.08 -0.42
N ILE A 58 1.24 -3.63 -0.42
CA ILE A 58 0.78 -2.47 -1.18
C ILE A 58 0.34 -1.42 -0.17
N TRP A 59 1.04 -0.29 -0.13
CA TRP A 59 0.83 0.76 0.84
C TRP A 59 0.84 2.14 0.16
N PHE A 60 -0.34 2.52 -0.35
CA PHE A 60 -0.60 3.80 -1.02
C PHE A 60 -1.80 4.51 -0.36
N GLY A 61 -2.13 5.71 -0.82
CA GLY A 61 -3.26 6.48 -0.33
C GLY A 61 -2.84 7.76 0.40
N THR A 62 -1.67 7.77 1.05
CA THR A 62 -1.18 8.99 1.71
C THR A 62 -0.88 10.05 0.66
N ASN A 63 0.00 9.83 -0.31
CA ASN A 63 0.28 10.88 -1.32
C ASN A 63 -0.89 11.12 -2.27
N ASP A 64 -1.68 10.09 -2.58
CA ASP A 64 -2.87 10.18 -3.41
C ASP A 64 -3.95 11.12 -2.82
N SER A 65 -4.10 11.11 -1.49
CA SER A 65 -5.14 11.88 -0.78
C SER A 65 -4.84 13.36 -0.65
N VAL A 66 -3.70 13.87 -1.14
CA VAL A 66 -3.45 15.32 -1.11
C VAL A 66 -4.51 16.07 -1.93
N LEU A 67 -4.73 17.33 -1.59
CA LEU A 67 -5.66 18.20 -2.31
C LEU A 67 -5.17 18.48 -3.74
N PRO A 68 -6.08 18.78 -4.70
CA PRO A 68 -5.76 18.96 -6.13
C PRO A 68 -4.66 19.97 -6.47
N VAL A 69 -4.30 20.85 -5.54
CA VAL A 69 -3.23 21.84 -5.68
C VAL A 69 -1.81 21.24 -5.70
N LYS A 70 -1.68 19.92 -5.51
CA LYS A 70 -0.41 19.18 -5.52
C LYS A 70 -0.39 18.14 -6.62
N GLU A 71 0.77 17.96 -7.23
CA GLU A 71 1.02 16.98 -8.30
C GLU A 71 0.76 15.53 -7.86
N GLN A 72 0.88 15.24 -6.56
CA GLN A 72 0.62 13.89 -6.02
C GLN A 72 -0.87 13.56 -5.98
N HIS A 73 -1.76 14.54 -6.17
CA HIS A 73 -3.20 14.34 -6.10
C HIS A 73 -3.66 13.26 -7.09
N VAL A 74 -4.43 12.30 -6.58
CA VAL A 74 -5.14 11.31 -7.41
C VAL A 74 -6.63 11.39 -7.07
N PRO A 75 -7.54 11.44 -8.06
CA PRO A 75 -8.96 11.26 -7.82
C PRO A 75 -9.26 9.89 -7.17
N LEU A 76 -10.22 9.82 -6.25
CA LEU A 76 -10.49 8.59 -5.49
C LEU A 76 -10.79 7.38 -6.39
N GLU A 77 -11.61 7.58 -7.43
CA GLU A 77 -11.92 6.54 -8.42
C GLU A 77 -10.66 6.01 -9.10
N ARG A 78 -9.76 6.91 -9.49
CA ARG A 78 -8.50 6.53 -10.13
C ARG A 78 -7.59 5.77 -9.17
N PHE A 79 -7.56 6.15 -7.89
CA PHE A 79 -6.85 5.39 -6.87
C PHE A 79 -7.40 3.97 -6.73
N ILE A 80 -8.73 3.81 -6.67
CA ILE A 80 -9.38 2.49 -6.63
C ILE A 80 -9.00 1.66 -7.85
N ASP A 81 -9.03 2.24 -9.06
CA ASP A 81 -8.59 1.58 -10.29
C ASP A 81 -7.12 1.14 -10.22
N ASN A 82 -6.25 1.99 -9.67
CA ASN A 82 -4.82 1.71 -9.57
C ASN A 82 -4.54 0.53 -8.63
N ILE A 83 -5.19 0.50 -7.45
CA ILE A 83 -5.03 -0.62 -6.52
C ILE A 83 -5.58 -1.92 -7.13
N ASN A 84 -6.73 -1.86 -7.80
CA ASN A 84 -7.27 -3.03 -8.50
C ASN A 84 -6.35 -3.48 -9.64
N TYR A 85 -5.76 -2.55 -10.40
CA TYR A 85 -4.77 -2.88 -11.43
C TYR A 85 -3.56 -3.62 -10.83
N PHE A 86 -3.06 -3.18 -9.67
CA PHE A 86 -1.96 -3.87 -8.98
C PHE A 86 -2.35 -5.29 -8.59
N LEU A 87 -3.50 -5.44 -7.95
CA LEU A 87 -4.00 -6.75 -7.52
C LEU A 87 -4.20 -7.67 -8.72
N THR A 88 -4.88 -7.23 -9.78
CA THR A 88 -5.05 -8.01 -11.02
C THR A 88 -3.71 -8.37 -11.66
N SER A 89 -2.76 -7.45 -11.70
CA SER A 89 -1.41 -7.71 -12.25
C SER A 89 -0.63 -8.75 -11.44
N LEU A 90 -0.91 -8.88 -10.15
CA LEU A 90 -0.25 -9.86 -9.26
C LEU A 90 -0.95 -11.22 -9.23
N THR A 91 -2.19 -11.32 -9.71
CA THR A 91 -3.07 -12.47 -9.41
C THR A 91 -3.74 -13.10 -10.63
N SER A 92 -3.95 -12.34 -11.72
CA SER A 92 -4.61 -12.86 -12.91
C SER A 92 -3.67 -13.73 -13.73
N HIS A 93 -4.15 -14.87 -14.23
CA HIS A 93 -3.40 -15.72 -15.16
C HIS A 93 -3.05 -15.01 -16.47
N ASP A 94 -3.86 -14.04 -16.89
CA ASP A 94 -3.59 -13.23 -18.09
C ASP A 94 -2.53 -12.14 -17.84
N SER A 95 -2.13 -11.93 -16.58
CA SER A 95 -1.03 -11.03 -16.27
C SER A 95 0.25 -11.49 -16.95
N PRO A 96 1.06 -10.57 -17.51
CA PRO A 96 2.34 -10.93 -18.10
C PRO A 96 3.44 -11.16 -17.06
N TYR A 97 3.17 -10.89 -15.78
CA TYR A 97 4.18 -10.97 -14.72
C TYR A 97 4.26 -12.38 -14.13
N ALA A 98 5.49 -12.85 -13.91
CA ALA A 98 5.76 -14.20 -13.40
C ALA A 98 5.13 -14.47 -12.02
N VAL A 99 5.01 -13.44 -11.17
CA VAL A 99 4.42 -13.55 -9.83
C VAL A 99 3.00 -14.10 -9.86
N ALA A 100 2.21 -13.80 -10.89
CA ALA A 100 0.83 -14.25 -11.02
C ALA A 100 0.67 -15.76 -11.25
N ASP A 101 1.74 -16.46 -11.65
CA ASP A 101 1.73 -17.92 -11.84
C ASP A 101 2.25 -18.69 -10.60
N THR A 102 2.49 -17.98 -9.50
CA THR A 102 3.10 -18.52 -8.29
C THR A 102 2.26 -18.21 -7.04
N PRO A 103 2.33 -19.04 -5.98
CA PRO A 103 1.68 -18.70 -4.72
C PRO A 103 2.26 -17.41 -4.14
N VAL A 104 1.41 -16.40 -3.98
CA VAL A 104 1.78 -15.08 -3.45
C VAL A 104 0.77 -14.62 -2.40
N SER A 105 1.26 -14.15 -1.26
CA SER A 105 0.45 -13.42 -0.29
C SER A 105 0.54 -11.93 -0.57
N ILE A 106 -0.56 -11.21 -0.47
CA ILE A 106 -0.65 -9.77 -0.69
C ILE A 106 -1.21 -9.14 0.59
N ILE A 107 -0.58 -8.08 1.08
CA ILE A 107 -1.07 -7.31 2.21
C ILE A 107 -1.34 -5.89 1.73
N LEU A 108 -2.60 -5.47 1.77
CA LEU A 108 -2.99 -4.08 1.62
C LEU A 108 -2.82 -3.37 2.96
N ILE A 109 -2.25 -2.18 2.96
CA ILE A 109 -2.07 -1.37 4.17
C ILE A 109 -2.75 -0.02 3.93
N THR A 110 -3.66 0.37 4.83
CA THR A 110 -4.35 1.67 4.72
C THR A 110 -3.37 2.83 4.91
N PRO A 111 -3.63 4.01 4.30
CA PRO A 111 -2.89 5.22 4.65
C PRO A 111 -3.11 5.56 6.13
N GLY A 112 -2.06 6.09 6.77
CA GLY A 112 -2.19 6.66 8.11
C GLY A 112 -2.98 7.98 8.10
N PRO A 113 -3.59 8.37 9.23
CA PRO A 113 -4.15 9.71 9.42
C PRO A 113 -3.12 10.80 9.20
N PRO A 114 -3.49 11.96 8.65
CA PRO A 114 -2.56 13.08 8.56
C PRO A 114 -2.26 13.68 9.95
N LEU A 115 -1.01 14.07 10.18
CA LEU A 115 -0.61 14.85 11.38
C LEU A 115 -1.21 16.27 11.34
N HIS A 116 -1.34 16.94 12.50
CA HIS A 116 -1.81 18.33 12.50
C HIS A 116 -0.85 19.24 11.71
N SER A 117 0.47 19.02 11.82
CA SER A 117 1.49 19.71 11.01
C SER A 117 1.30 19.57 9.49
N GLN A 118 0.82 18.42 9.03
CA GLN A 118 0.50 18.16 7.61
C GLN A 118 -0.83 18.78 7.17
N MET A 119 -1.72 19.00 8.14
CA MET A 119 -2.97 19.73 8.00
C MET A 119 -2.81 21.22 8.30
N GLY A 120 -1.59 21.77 8.29
CA GLY A 120 -1.38 23.22 8.41
C GLY A 120 -1.58 23.83 9.80
N TYR A 121 -1.85 23.03 10.83
CA TYR A 121 -1.75 23.48 12.22
C TYR A 121 -0.26 23.63 12.58
N SER A 122 0.23 24.85 12.46
CA SER A 122 1.59 25.22 12.78
C SER A 122 1.58 26.09 14.05
N GLN A 123 2.52 25.85 14.97
CA GLN A 123 2.80 26.79 16.07
C GLN A 123 3.50 28.09 15.59
N MET A 124 3.82 28.21 14.30
CA MET A 124 4.38 29.42 13.70
C MET A 124 3.29 30.43 13.30
N ALA A 125 3.65 31.71 13.34
CA ALA A 125 2.76 32.87 13.17
C ALA A 125 2.08 32.99 11.79
N GLU A 126 2.49 32.22 10.78
CA GLU A 126 1.86 32.22 9.47
C GLU A 126 1.22 30.86 9.12
N PRO A 127 -0.03 30.85 8.61
CA PRO A 127 -0.70 29.61 8.23
C PRO A 127 0.02 28.95 7.05
N LYS A 128 0.56 27.75 7.26
CA LYS A 128 1.07 26.93 6.15
C LYS A 128 -0.09 26.48 5.27
N PRO A 129 0.05 26.45 3.94
CA PRO A 129 -1.00 25.96 3.07
C PRO A 129 -1.31 24.48 3.39
N HIS A 130 -2.59 24.21 3.65
CA HIS A 130 -3.09 22.91 4.08
C HIS A 130 -3.31 22.06 2.82
N PHE A 131 -2.60 20.94 2.70
CA PHE A 131 -2.69 20.08 1.50
C PHE A 131 -3.38 18.73 1.77
N ARG A 132 -3.78 18.48 3.02
CA ARG A 132 -4.37 17.23 3.48
C ARG A 132 -5.48 17.52 4.48
N THR A 133 -6.49 16.68 4.50
CA THR A 133 -7.59 16.69 5.48
C THR A 133 -7.83 15.28 5.98
N ILE A 134 -8.29 15.14 7.24
CA ILE A 134 -8.73 13.86 7.79
C ILE A 134 -9.81 13.23 6.91
N GLU A 135 -10.85 13.99 6.55
CA GLU A 135 -11.98 13.50 5.75
C GLU A 135 -11.51 12.90 4.42
N ARG A 136 -10.80 13.67 3.59
CA ARG A 136 -10.27 13.17 2.32
C ARG A 136 -9.37 11.96 2.50
N THR A 137 -8.44 11.94 3.47
CA THR A 137 -7.55 10.77 3.66
C THR A 137 -8.34 9.55 4.15
N GLY A 138 -9.38 9.77 4.95
CA GLY A 138 -10.34 8.75 5.37
C GLY A 138 -11.02 8.05 4.19
N GLN A 139 -11.40 8.79 3.15
CA GLN A 139 -11.96 8.18 1.92
C GLN A 139 -11.00 7.17 1.27
N PHE A 140 -9.70 7.42 1.29
CA PHE A 140 -8.69 6.50 0.74
C PHE A 140 -8.46 5.30 1.66
N ARG A 141 -8.50 5.50 2.99
CA ARG A 141 -8.51 4.40 3.96
C ARG A 141 -9.71 3.48 3.71
N ASP A 142 -10.91 4.04 3.64
CA ASP A 142 -12.15 3.28 3.46
C ASP A 142 -12.16 2.54 2.12
N ALA A 143 -11.63 3.16 1.05
CA ALA A 143 -11.44 2.51 -0.23
C ALA A 143 -10.49 1.29 -0.15
N VAL A 144 -9.35 1.41 0.55
CA VAL A 144 -8.44 0.26 0.75
C VAL A 144 -9.10 -0.86 1.53
N LEU A 145 -9.88 -0.53 2.58
CA LEU A 145 -10.63 -1.53 3.35
C LEU A 145 -11.68 -2.24 2.50
N GLN A 146 -12.43 -1.49 1.69
CA GLN A 146 -13.44 -2.06 0.80
C GLN A 146 -12.81 -2.97 -0.25
N ILE A 147 -11.75 -2.52 -0.93
CA ILE A 147 -11.01 -3.33 -1.91
C ILE A 147 -10.48 -4.60 -1.24
N GLY A 148 -9.93 -4.49 -0.03
CA GLY A 148 -9.48 -5.61 0.77
C GLY A 148 -10.56 -6.67 0.98
N ASN A 149 -11.75 -6.24 1.38
CA ASN A 149 -12.91 -7.12 1.58
C ASN A 149 -13.35 -7.78 0.26
N ASP A 150 -13.48 -7.00 -0.82
CA ASP A 150 -13.91 -7.50 -2.13
C ASP A 150 -12.93 -8.57 -2.66
N TRP A 151 -11.64 -8.32 -2.55
CA TRP A 151 -10.62 -9.28 -2.95
C TRP A 151 -10.54 -10.48 -2.02
N LYS A 152 -10.85 -10.32 -0.72
CA LYS A 152 -10.95 -11.47 0.20
C LYS A 152 -12.12 -12.38 -0.13
N LEU A 153 -13.21 -11.84 -0.67
CA LEU A 153 -14.32 -12.64 -1.20
C LEU A 153 -13.89 -13.38 -2.48
N LYS A 154 -13.25 -12.68 -3.43
CA LYS A 154 -12.68 -13.32 -4.64
C LYS A 154 -11.68 -14.43 -4.31
N GLU A 155 -10.87 -14.25 -3.27
CA GLU A 155 -9.94 -15.27 -2.77
C GLU A 155 -10.68 -16.57 -2.36
N LYS A 156 -11.88 -16.45 -1.79
CA LYS A 156 -12.67 -17.62 -1.37
C LYS A 156 -13.38 -18.28 -2.55
N GLU A 157 -13.78 -17.50 -3.55
CA GLU A 157 -14.64 -17.96 -4.64
C GLU A 157 -13.86 -18.56 -5.82
N GLN A 158 -12.68 -18.03 -6.19
CA GLN A 158 -12.07 -18.28 -7.52
C GLN A 158 -10.53 -18.37 -7.53
N ASN A 159 -9.91 -18.73 -6.41
CA ASN A 159 -8.48 -18.49 -6.22
C ASN A 159 -7.56 -19.70 -6.47
N LEU A 160 -8.10 -20.87 -6.77
CA LEU A 160 -7.26 -22.04 -7.02
C LEU A 160 -7.05 -22.21 -8.52
N ASP A 161 -5.79 -22.11 -8.95
CA ASP A 161 -5.40 -22.64 -10.26
C ASP A 161 -5.63 -24.18 -10.28
N PRO A 162 -5.64 -24.83 -11.46
CA PRO A 162 -5.82 -26.28 -11.57
C PRO A 162 -4.78 -27.12 -10.81
N ARG A 163 -3.69 -26.51 -10.32
CA ARG A 163 -2.63 -27.12 -9.51
C ARG A 163 -2.80 -26.83 -8.01
N GLY A 164 -3.93 -26.25 -7.60
CA GLY A 164 -4.24 -25.88 -6.22
C GLY A 164 -3.41 -24.70 -5.69
N ARG A 165 -2.83 -23.90 -6.57
CA ARG A 165 -2.00 -22.74 -6.23
C ARG A 165 -2.84 -21.48 -6.38
N GLY A 166 -2.83 -20.63 -5.36
CA GLY A 166 -3.59 -19.40 -5.31
C GLY A 166 -2.82 -18.26 -4.67
N TRP A 167 -3.38 -17.07 -4.78
CA TRP A 167 -2.93 -15.90 -4.06
C TRP A 167 -3.65 -15.79 -2.71
N LYS A 168 -3.17 -14.98 -1.78
CA LYS A 168 -3.91 -14.63 -0.56
C LYS A 168 -3.91 -13.13 -0.43
N VAL A 169 -4.98 -12.55 0.08
CA VAL A 169 -5.03 -11.13 0.41
C VAL A 169 -5.43 -10.94 1.86
N GLU A 170 -4.73 -10.04 2.54
CA GLU A 170 -5.10 -9.55 3.86
C GLU A 170 -5.02 -8.02 3.85
N THR A 171 -5.75 -7.37 4.75
CA THR A 171 -5.74 -5.90 4.87
C THR A 171 -5.41 -5.49 6.29
N ILE A 172 -4.47 -4.56 6.44
CA ILE A 172 -4.09 -3.95 7.71
C ILE A 172 -4.67 -2.54 7.76
N ASP A 173 -5.57 -2.29 8.72
CA ASP A 173 -6.03 -0.95 9.04
C ASP A 173 -5.01 -0.22 9.92
N LEU A 174 -3.97 0.31 9.28
CA LEU A 174 -2.93 1.07 9.96
C LEU A 174 -3.50 2.32 10.64
N TRP A 175 -4.49 2.98 10.00
CA TRP A 175 -5.15 4.14 10.58
C TRP A 175 -5.70 3.85 11.97
N ALA A 176 -6.54 2.81 12.09
CA ALA A 176 -7.14 2.44 13.37
C ALA A 176 -6.09 2.01 14.40
N ALA A 177 -5.02 1.33 13.96
CA ALA A 177 -3.92 0.95 14.84
C ALA A 177 -3.19 2.18 15.41
N LEU A 178 -2.93 3.19 14.59
CA LEU A 178 -2.28 4.44 14.99
C LEU A 178 -3.17 5.27 15.92
N GLU A 179 -4.44 5.45 15.56
CA GLU A 179 -5.41 6.16 16.40
C GLU A 179 -5.51 5.54 17.80
N LYS A 180 -5.61 4.20 17.86
CA LYS A 180 -5.63 3.47 19.12
C LYS A 180 -4.34 3.65 19.92
N ALA A 181 -3.18 3.63 19.27
CA ALA A 181 -1.87 3.77 19.91
C ALA A 181 -1.62 5.19 20.43
N GLY A 182 -2.08 6.22 19.70
CA GLY A 182 -1.95 7.62 20.07
C GLY A 182 -3.03 8.16 21.01
N GLY A 183 -4.07 7.36 21.32
CA GLY A 183 -5.20 7.80 22.13
C GLY A 183 -6.13 8.79 21.41
N GLY A 184 -6.12 8.80 20.08
CA GLY A 184 -6.89 9.72 19.24
C GLY A 184 -6.11 10.22 18.01
N LEU A 185 -6.76 11.04 17.20
CA LEU A 185 -6.14 11.68 16.03
C LEU A 185 -5.35 12.94 16.41
N GLY A 186 -4.37 13.31 15.57
CA GLY A 186 -3.66 14.59 15.68
C GLY A 186 -2.20 14.49 16.08
N GLU A 187 -1.66 15.50 16.79
CA GLU A 187 -0.25 15.54 17.20
C GLU A 187 0.16 14.41 18.17
N GLY A 188 -0.80 13.78 18.85
CA GLY A 188 -0.54 12.55 19.62
C GLY A 188 0.00 11.40 18.77
N LEU A 189 -0.15 11.50 17.44
CA LEU A 189 0.37 10.54 16.47
C LEU A 189 1.79 10.83 16.00
N ALA A 190 2.37 12.00 16.32
CA ALA A 190 3.70 12.40 15.86
C ALA A 190 4.83 11.39 16.18
N PRO A 191 4.82 10.66 17.31
CA PRO A 191 5.84 9.63 17.56
C PRO A 191 5.75 8.40 16.63
N PHE A 192 4.67 8.26 15.86
CA PHE A 192 4.36 7.05 15.08
C PHE A 192 4.40 7.27 13.55
N MET A 193 4.68 8.50 13.08
CA MET A 193 4.76 8.88 11.66
C MET A 193 6.12 9.49 11.32
#